data_AF-A0A956BTT9-F1
#
_entry.id   AF-A0A956BTT9-F1
#
_cell.length_a   1.000
_cell.length_b   1.000
_cell.length_c   1.000
_cell.angle_alpha   90.00
_cell.angle_beta   90.00
_cell.angle_gamma   90.00
#
_symmetry.space_group_name_H-M   'P 1'
#
loop_
_entity.id
_entity.type
_entity.pdbx_description
1 polymer ?
#
loop_
_entity_poly.entity_id
_entity_poly.type
_entity_poly.pdbx_seq_one_letter_code
_entity_poly.pdbx_strand_id
1 'polypeptide(L)' 'MIQDRALVITDRFTARVLGLLTIVLVVIIDVSTFIFSTPATKANPKFPGLVILPSLPLLLLGAWLLWRSSKLPVDEE' A
#
# COMPACT_ATOMS: atom_id res chain seq x y z
N MET A 1 29.42 -4.24 19.57
CA MET A 1 29.17 -3.62 18.24
C MET A 1 27.67 -3.56 18.01
N ILE A 2 27.04 -2.48 18.47
CA ILE A 2 25.62 -2.21 18.20
C ILE A 2 25.64 -1.45 16.88
N GLN A 3 25.62 -2.20 15.78
CA GLN A 3 25.68 -1.64 14.44
C GLN A 3 24.30 -1.08 14.11
N ASP A 4 24.30 0.24 13.88
CA ASP A 4 23.18 1.08 13.47
C ASP A 4 22.31 0.39 12.42
N ARG A 5 21.25 -0.29 12.86
CA ARG A 5 20.16 -0.75 11.98
C ARG A 5 19.27 0.43 11.67
N ALA A 6 19.83 1.42 10.97
CA ALA A 6 19.00 2.22 10.09
C ALA A 6 18.30 1.22 9.17
N LEU A 7 16.98 1.13 9.33
CA LEU A 7 16.08 0.24 8.59
C LEU A 7 16.01 0.72 7.14
N VAL A 8 17.15 0.72 6.46
CA VAL A 8 17.22 0.91 5.02
C VAL A 8 16.55 -0.33 4.47
N ILE A 9 15.43 -0.12 3.77
CA ILE A 9 14.74 -1.16 3.00
C ILE A 9 15.69 -1.54 1.84
N THR A 10 16.73 -2.29 2.17
CA THR A 10 17.76 -2.77 1.24
C THR A 10 17.39 -4.15 0.72
N ASP A 11 16.65 -4.92 1.51
CA ASP A 11 16.24 -6.26 1.18
C ASP A 11 14.99 -6.27 0.27
N ARG A 12 15.10 -7.04 -0.81
CA ARG A 12 14.06 -7.25 -1.82
C ARG A 12 12.80 -7.83 -1.22
N PHE A 13 12.94 -8.79 -0.30
CA PHE A 13 11.81 -9.45 0.33
C PHE A 13 11.02 -8.45 1.18
N THR A 14 11.72 -7.68 2.01
CA THR A 14 11.12 -6.61 2.83
C THR A 14 10.37 -5.58 1.98
N ALA A 15 10.98 -5.07 0.90
CA ALA A 15 10.32 -4.13 -0.01
C ALA A 15 9.04 -4.71 -0.63
N ARG A 16 9.07 -6.00 -1.00
CA ARG A 16 7.93 -6.70 -1.60
C ARG A 16 6.80 -6.94 -0.60
N VAL A 17 7.13 -7.38 0.62
CA VAL A 17 6.16 -7.59 1.70
C VAL A 17 5.50 -6.27 2.09
N LEU A 18 6.29 -5.22 2.29
CA LEU A 18 5.76 -3.89 2.62
C LEU A 18 4.87 -3.35 1.50
N GLY A 19 5.32 -3.44 0.24
CA GLY A 19 4.52 -3.00 -0.92
C GLY A 19 3.18 -3.73 -1.02
N LEU A 20 3.17 -5.06 -0.85
CA LEU A 20 1.94 -5.85 -0.84
C LEU A 20 1.03 -5.50 0.34
N LEU A 21 1.59 -5.43 1.56
CA LEU A 21 0.81 -5.09 2.76
C LEU A 21 0.16 -3.71 2.64
N THR A 22 0.90 -2.71 2.14
CA THR A 22 0.36 -1.36 1.92
C THR A 22 -0.82 -1.39 0.96
N ILE A 23 -0.70 -2.06 -0.19
CA ILE A 23 -1.80 -2.14 -1.17
C ILE A 23 -3.00 -2.90 -0.59
N VAL A 24 -2.77 -4.07 0.01
CA VAL A 24 -3.83 -4.93 0.53
C VAL A 24 -4.60 -4.22 1.65
N LEU A 25 -3.90 -3.60 2.61
CA LEU A 25 -4.55 -2.88 3.70
C LEU A 25 -5.38 -1.70 3.20
N VAL A 26 -4.85 -0.94 2.23
CA VAL A 26 -5.58 0.17 1.62
C VAL A 26 -6.86 -0.32 0.95
N VAL A 27 -6.79 -1.38 0.15
CA VAL A 27 -7.97 -1.95 -0.51
C VAL A 27 -9.00 -2.44 0.50
N ILE A 28 -8.56 -3.08 1.59
CA ILE A 28 -9.45 -3.52 2.67
C ILE A 28 -10.16 -2.32 3.31
N ILE A 29 -9.44 -1.23 3.59
CA ILE A 29 -10.02 -0.01 4.18
C ILE A 29 -11.02 0.64 3.22
N ASP A 30 -10.67 0.78 1.94
CA ASP A 30 -11.54 1.42 0.95
C ASP A 30 -12.83 0.61 0.74
N VAL A 31 -12.73 -0.72 0.60
CA VAL A 31 -13.88 -1.61 0.46
C VAL A 31 -14.73 -1.63 1.72
N SER A 32 -14.11 -1.70 2.90
CA SER A 32 -14.83 -1.65 4.18
C SER A 32 -15.60 -0.34 4.31
N THR A 33 -14.94 0.79 4.06
CA THR A 33 -15.56 2.11 4.10
C THR A 33 -16.72 2.18 3.11
N PHE A 34 -16.55 1.68 1.89
CA PHE A 34 -17.60 1.67 0.89
C PHE A 34 -18.84 0.86 1.33
N ILE A 35 -18.63 -0.34 1.90
CA ILE A 35 -19.72 -1.21 2.38
C ILE A 35 -20.43 -0.58 3.59
N PHE A 36 -19.69 -0.08 4.58
CA PHE A 36 -20.29 0.52 5.78
C PHE A 36 -20.96 1.87 5.49
N SER A 37 -20.55 2.56 4.43
CA SER A 37 -21.10 3.87 4.03
C SER A 37 -22.21 3.78 2.98
N THR A 38 -22.76 2.58 2.71
CA THR A 38 -23.77 2.33 1.67
C THR A 38 -24.90 3.37 1.57
N PRO A 39 -25.47 3.90 2.67
CA PRO A 39 -26.49 4.96 2.58
C PRO A 39 -25.96 6.26 1.97
N ALA A 40 -24.74 6.66 2.33
CA ALA A 40 -24.08 7.87 1.82
C ALA A 40 -23.62 7.69 0.36
N THR A 41 -23.18 6.48 -0.01
CA THR A 41 -22.79 6.13 -1.37
C THR A 41 -23.97 6.22 -2.35
N LYS A 42 -25.17 5.81 -1.93
CA LYS A 42 -26.40 5.93 -2.75
C LYS A 42 -26.86 7.38 -2.90
N ALA A 43 -26.66 8.21 -1.87
CA ALA A 43 -27.07 9.60 -1.88
C ALA A 43 -26.12 10.52 -2.67
N ASN A 44 -24.85 10.16 -2.78
CA ASN A 44 -23.84 10.97 -3.47
C ASN A 44 -22.98 10.12 -4.43
N PRO A 45 -23.11 10.31 -5.76
CA PRO A 45 -22.32 9.56 -6.74
C PRO A 45 -20.82 9.86 -6.69
N LYS A 46 -20.41 10.95 -6.03
CA LYS A 46 -18.99 11.33 -5.82
C LYS A 46 -18.37 10.68 -4.58
N PHE A 47 -19.16 10.06 -3.72
CA PHE A 47 -18.70 9.44 -2.48
C PHE A 47 -17.59 8.39 -2.68
N PRO A 48 -17.64 7.49 -3.68
CA PRO A 48 -16.58 6.51 -3.90
C PRO A 48 -15.23 7.18 -4.22
N GLY A 49 -15.26 8.26 -5.02
CA GLY A 49 -14.08 9.03 -5.33
C GLY A 49 -13.49 9.72 -4.09
N LEU A 50 -14.35 10.21 -3.18
CA LEU A 50 -13.92 10.84 -1.93
C LEU A 50 -13.22 9.85 -0.99
N VAL A 51 -13.63 8.58 -0.99
CA VAL A 51 -13.03 7.51 -0.18
C VAL A 51 -11.67 7.08 -0.75
N ILE A 52 -11.57 6.97 -2.08
CA ILE A 52 -10.33 6.50 -2.75
C ILE A 52 -9.27 7.61 -2.84
N LEU A 53 -9.66 8.87 -2.99
CA LEU A 53 -8.71 9.98 -3.15
C LEU A 53 -7.60 10.04 -2.07
N PRO A 54 -7.90 9.93 -0.76
CA PRO A 54 -6.87 9.93 0.29
C PRO A 54 -6.00 8.67 0.28
N SER A 55 -6.46 7.57 -0.34
CA SER A 55 -5.75 6.31 -0.38
C SER A 55 -4.78 6.18 -1.57
N LEU A 56 -4.95 7.02 -2.61
CA LEU A 56 -4.08 7.06 -3.80
C LEU A 56 -2.58 7.19 -3.49
N PRO A 57 -2.10 8.07 -2.59
CA PRO A 57 -0.67 8.16 -2.27
C PRO A 57 -0.12 6.86 -1.68
N LEU A 58 -0.91 6.14 -0.89
CA LEU A 58 -0.50 4.86 -0.30
C LEU A 58 -0.46 3.74 -1.34
N LEU A 59 -1.43 3.73 -2.27
CA LEU A 59 -1.40 2.80 -3.42
C LEU A 59 -0.16 3.06 -4.30
N LEU A 60 0.16 4.33 -4.57
CA LEU A 60 1.37 4.70 -5.31
C LEU A 60 2.64 4.31 -4.56
N LEU A 61 2.69 4.49 -3.25
CA LEU A 61 3.82 4.05 -2.41
C LEU A 61 3.98 2.53 -2.46
N GLY A 62 2.90 1.77 -2.30
CA GLY A 62 2.93 0.32 -2.39
C GLY A 62 3.39 -0.16 -3.77
N ALA A 63 2.86 0.43 -4.84
CA ALA A 63 3.28 0.13 -6.21
C ALA A 63 4.76 0.49 -6.45
N TRP A 64 5.23 1.61 -5.90
CA TRP A 64 6.63 2.02 -5.96
C TRP A 64 7.54 1.05 -5.22
N LEU A 65 7.14 0.57 -4.05
CA LEU A 65 7.88 -0.45 -3.29
C LEU A 65 7.97 -1.78 -4.05
N LEU A 66 6.89 -2.21 -4.69
CA LEU A 66 6.89 -3.39 -5.56
C LEU A 66 7.80 -3.20 -6.76
N TRP A 67 7.71 -2.06 -7.44
CA TRP A 67 8.60 -1.73 -8.56
C TRP A 67 10.07 -1.71 -8.12
N ARG A 68 10.37 -1.06 -6.99
CA ARG A 68 11.71 -1.02 -6.41
C ARG A 68 12.22 -2.41 -6.05
N SER A 69 11.38 -3.27 -5.47
CA SER A 69 11.74 -4.66 -5.17
C SER A 69 12.11 -5.44 -6.44
N SER A 70 11.40 -5.22 -7.55
CA SER A 70 11.72 -5.89 -8.82
C SER A 70 13.10 -5.51 -9.37
N LYS A 71 13.61 -4.33 -9.01
CA LYS A 71 14.92 -3.80 -9.42
C LYS A 71 16.07 -4.20 -8.51
N LEU A 72 15.81 -4.72 -7.31
CA LEU A 72 16.85 -5.24 -6.43
C LEU A 72 17.34 -6.61 -6.93
N PRO A 73 18.64 -6.93 -6.79
CA PRO A 73 19.17 -8.24 -7.14
C PRO A 73 18.44 -9.36 -6.37
N VAL A 74 18.28 -10.52 -7.00
CA VAL A 74 17.96 -11.74 -6.24
C VAL A 74 19.23 -12.05 -5.48
N ASP A 75 19.19 -12.13 -4.15
CA ASP A 75 20.25 -12.83 -3.43
C ASP A 75 20.12 -14.30 -3.87
N GLU A 76 20.92 -14.71 -4.85
CA GLU A 76 21.06 -16.10 -5.29
C GLU A 76 21.82 -16.82 -4.17
N GLU A 77 21.11 -17.60 -3.36
CA GLU A 77 21.69 -18.72 -2.60
C GLU A 77 21.94 -19.91 -3.53
#